data_AF-A0A9D5ZVG1-F1
#
_entry.id   AF-A0A9D5ZVG1-F1
#
_cell.length_a   1.000
_cell.length_b   1.000
_cell.length_c   1.000
_cell.angle_alpha   90.00
_cell.angle_beta   90.00
_cell.angle_gamma   90.00
#
_symmetry.space_group_name_H-M   'P 1'
#
loop_
_entity.id
_entity.type
_entity.pdbx_description
1 polymer ?
#
loop_
_entity_poly.entity_id
_entity_poly.type
_entity_poly.pdbx_seq_one_letter_code
_entity_poly.pdbx_strand_id
1 'polypeptide(L)' 'MNQATAMQQTPGGGWRARIELGLRADGQRAVLAKNEHAGPLVVQKPFYPEGADLAHIYLVHPPGGVCG' A
#
# COMPACT_ATOMS: atom_id res chain seq x y z
N MET A 1 -0.09 -1.15 -22.84
CA MET A 1 1.12 -1.95 -22.55
C MET A 1 1.51 -1.66 -21.11
N ASN A 2 0.78 -2.23 -20.13
CA ASN A 2 0.92 -1.85 -18.72
C ASN A 2 1.53 -3.03 -17.97
N GLN A 3 2.86 -3.03 -17.84
CA GLN A 3 3.61 -4.01 -17.05
C GLN A 3 3.52 -3.58 -15.58
N ALA A 4 2.68 -4.26 -14.80
CA ALA A 4 2.78 -4.21 -13.35
C ALA A 4 3.90 -5.17 -12.93
N THR A 5 5.05 -4.62 -12.54
CA THR A 5 6.21 -5.37 -12.10
C THR A 5 5.87 -6.13 -10.82
N ALA A 6 5.59 -7.43 -10.94
CA ALA A 6 5.52 -8.33 -9.79
C ALA A 6 6.94 -8.54 -9.24
N MET A 7 7.28 -7.84 -8.16
CA MET A 7 8.54 -8.07 -7.45
C MET A 7 8.44 -9.38 -6.66
N GLN A 8 9.29 -10.32 -7.04
CA GLN A 8 9.37 -11.67 -6.48
C GLN A 8 9.74 -11.64 -4.99
N GLN A 9 9.03 -12.44 -4.19
CA GLN A 9 9.35 -12.65 -2.78
C GLN A 9 10.54 -13.61 -2.67
N THR A 10 11.64 -13.15 -2.06
CA THR A 10 12.81 -13.99 -1.77
C THR A 10 12.49 -14.87 -0.56
N PRO A 11 12.45 -16.20 -0.67
CA PRO A 11 12.24 -17.07 0.48
C PRO A 11 13.55 -17.15 1.28
N GLY A 12 13.64 -16.39 2.38
CA GLY A 12 14.76 -16.49 3.33
C GLY A 12 15.17 -15.21 4.08
N GLY A 13 14.64 -14.03 3.75
CA GLY A 13 14.96 -12.76 4.44
C GLY A 13 13.77 -12.27 5.27
N GLY A 14 13.94 -12.11 6.58
CA GLY A 14 12.86 -11.85 7.55
C GLY A 14 12.07 -10.54 7.41
N TRP A 15 11.34 -10.21 8.49
CA TRP A 15 10.41 -9.10 8.80
C TRP A 15 10.81 -7.66 8.40
N ARG A 16 11.88 -7.46 7.64
CA ARG A 16 12.28 -6.14 7.15
C ARG A 16 11.33 -5.71 6.07
N ALA A 17 10.73 -4.55 6.29
CA ALA A 17 9.85 -3.93 5.32
C ALA A 17 10.15 -2.44 5.18
N ARG A 18 9.87 -1.90 4.00
CA ARG A 18 9.90 -0.47 3.71
C ARG A 18 8.62 -0.11 2.97
N ILE A 19 8.09 1.07 3.26
CA ILE A 19 6.98 1.64 2.52
C ILE A 19 7.25 3.13 2.27
N GLU A 20 6.84 3.60 1.10
CA GLU A 20 6.83 5.00 0.72
C GLU A 20 5.49 5.32 0.03
N LEU A 21 4.72 6.20 0.67
CA LEU A 21 3.42 6.64 0.18
C LEU A 21 3.47 8.12 -0.15
N GLY A 22 2.91 8.49 -1.30
CA GLY A 22 2.73 9.88 -1.69
C GLY A 22 1.25 10.17 -1.87
N LEU A 23 0.71 11.04 -1.01
CA LEU A 23 -0.63 11.59 -1.18
C LEU A 23 -0.55 12.99 -1.77
N ARG A 24 -1.51 13.32 -2.63
CA ARG A 24 -1.67 14.68 -3.16
C ARG A 24 -3.14 15.00 -3.37
N ALA A 25 -3.44 16.29 -3.45
CA ALA A 25 -4.72 16.75 -3.96
C ALA A 25 -4.80 16.55 -5.49
N ASP A 26 -5.96 16.12 -5.95
CA ASP A 26 -6.37 16.02 -7.34
C ASP A 26 -7.77 16.64 -7.45
N GLY A 27 -7.80 17.94 -7.77
CA GLY A 27 -9.01 18.75 -7.66
C GLY A 27 -9.50 18.81 -6.20
N GLN A 28 -10.73 18.35 -5.97
CA GLN A 28 -11.36 18.26 -4.65
C GLN A 28 -11.15 16.89 -3.96
N ARG A 29 -10.25 16.05 -4.48
CA ARG A 29 -10.01 14.70 -3.98
C ARG A 29 -8.59 14.55 -3.45
N ALA A 30 -8.39 13.87 -2.32
CA ALA A 30 -7.08 13.37 -1.93
C ALA A 30 -6.81 12.01 -2.61
N VAL A 31 -5.67 11.83 -3.26
CA VAL A 31 -5.35 10.58 -3.98
C VAL A 31 -3.99 10.03 -3.57
N LEU A 32 -3.87 8.70 -3.53
CA LEU A 32 -2.59 8.00 -3.37
C LEU A 32 -1.87 7.97 -4.73
N ALA A 33 -0.98 8.93 -4.94
CA ALA A 33 -0.23 9.11 -6.17
C ALA A 33 1.04 8.26 -6.24
N LYS A 34 1.59 7.83 -5.10
CA LYS A 34 2.75 6.94 -5.02
C LYS A 34 2.49 5.84 -3.99
N ASN A 35 2.79 4.61 -4.37
CA ASN A 35 2.73 3.43 -3.52
C ASN A 35 3.89 2.51 -3.86
N GLU A 36 5.01 2.67 -3.15
CA GLU A 36 6.17 1.79 -3.24
C GLU A 36 6.30 1.04 -1.92
N HIS A 37 6.45 -0.28 -1.98
CA HIS A 37 6.68 -1.10 -0.81
C HIS A 37 7.66 -2.22 -1.12
N ALA A 38 8.39 -2.64 -0.08
CA ALA A 38 9.31 -3.75 -0.11
C ALA A 38 9.11 -4.62 1.13
N GLY A 39 9.29 -5.93 0.97
CA GLY A 39 8.97 -6.90 2.01
C GLY A 39 7.46 -7.16 2.11
N PRO A 40 6.97 -7.67 3.25
CA PRO A 40 5.60 -8.17 3.34
C PRO A 40 4.52 -7.08 3.45
N LEU A 41 4.84 -5.79 3.60
CA LEU A 41 3.81 -4.74 3.76
C LEU A 41 2.88 -4.61 2.54
N VAL A 42 1.57 -4.58 2.78
CA VAL A 42 0.53 -4.40 1.76
C VAL A 42 -0.30 -3.15 2.07
N VAL A 43 -0.56 -2.33 1.06
CA VAL A 43 -1.40 -1.14 1.16
C VAL A 43 -2.73 -1.40 0.48
N GLN A 44 -3.82 -1.26 1.22
CA GLN A 44 -5.16 -1.36 0.62
C GLN A 44 -5.49 -0.12 -0.19
N LYS A 45 -6.39 -0.27 -1.17
CA LYS A 45 -6.90 0.85 -1.97
C LYS A 45 -7.49 1.93 -1.05
N PRO A 46 -7.17 3.22 -1.24
CA PRO A 46 -7.75 4.29 -0.44
C PRO A 46 -9.29 4.32 -0.53
N PHE A 47 -9.93 4.58 0.59
CA PHE A 47 -11.38 4.75 0.73
C PHE A 47 -11.70 6.10 1.43
N TYR A 48 -12.97 6.54 1.41
CA TYR A 48 -13.35 7.93 1.68
C TYR A 48 -14.66 8.02 2.49
N PRO A 49 -14.68 7.65 3.77
CA PRO A 49 -15.91 7.69 4.59
C PRO A 49 -16.40 9.11 4.88
N GLU A 50 -15.50 10.06 5.05
CA GLU A 50 -15.77 11.43 5.50
C GLU A 50 -15.90 12.42 4.35
N GLY A 51 -15.49 12.03 3.14
CA GLY A 51 -15.47 12.92 1.97
C GLY A 51 -14.31 12.60 1.03
N ALA A 52 -14.42 13.03 -0.22
CA ALA A 52 -13.42 12.75 -1.26
C ALA A 52 -12.06 13.42 -0.99
N ASP A 53 -12.05 14.50 -0.22
CA ASP A 53 -10.88 15.27 0.17
C ASP A 53 -10.07 14.62 1.30
N LEU A 54 -10.62 13.59 1.98
CA LEU A 54 -9.95 12.85 3.05
C LEU A 54 -9.80 11.36 2.69
N ALA A 55 -8.61 10.98 2.22
CA ALA A 55 -8.28 9.60 1.88
C ALA A 55 -7.89 8.80 3.14
N HIS A 56 -8.59 7.69 3.39
CA HIS A 56 -8.26 6.72 4.42
C HIS A 56 -7.50 5.54 3.79
N ILE A 57 -6.40 5.14 4.40
CA ILE A 57 -5.52 4.07 3.89
C ILE A 57 -5.24 3.09 5.00
N TYR A 58 -5.40 1.80 4.70
CA TYR A 58 -4.95 0.73 5.58
C TYR A 58 -3.62 0.14 5.11
N LEU A 59 -2.65 0.17 6.02
CA LEU A 59 -1.40 -0.57 5.91
C LEU A 59 -1.58 -1.90 6.63
N VAL A 60 -1.46 -2.99 5.88
CA VAL A 60 -1.49 -4.35 6.41
C VAL A 60 -0.07 -4.85 6.45
N HIS A 61 0.40 -5.22 7.64
CA HIS A 61 1.58 -6.04 7.77
C HIS A 61 1.11 -7.48 7.93
N PRO A 62 1.22 -8.34 6.89
CA PRO A 62 0.91 -9.74 7.01
C PRO A 62 1.76 -10.32 8.14
N PRO A 63 1.15 -10.87 9.19
CA PRO A 63 1.92 -11.63 10.16
C PRO A 63 2.33 -12.95 9.48
N GLY A 64 3.23 -13.69 10.11
CA GLY A 64 2.95 -15.12 10.20
C GLY A 64 1.60 -15.29 10.90
N GLY A 65 0.48 -15.18 10.18
CA GLY A 65 -0.86 -15.17 10.77
C GLY A 65 -1.98 -14.54 9.93
N VAL A 66 -2.29 -15.13 8.78
CA VAL A 66 -3.63 -15.70 8.67
C VAL A 66 -3.53 -17.01 9.46
N CYS A 67 -4.12 -17.08 10.65
CA CYS A 67 -4.41 -18.38 11.23
C CYS A 67 -5.59 -18.92 10.43
N GLY A 68 -5.29 -19.75 9.44
CA GLY A 68 -6.21 -20.78 8.98
C GLY A 68 -5.99 -22.03 9.84
#